data_AF-A0A942TIT9-F1
#
_entry.id   AF-A0A942TIT9-F1
#
_cell.length_a   1.000
_cell.length_b   1.000
_cell.length_c   1.000
_cell.angle_alpha   90.00
_cell.angle_beta   90.00
_cell.angle_gamma   90.00
#
_symmetry.space_group_name_H-M   'P 1'
#
loop_
_entity.id
_entity.type
_entity.pdbx_description
1 polymer ?
#
loop_
_entity_poly.entity_id
_entity_poly.type
_entity_poly.pdbx_seq_one_letter_code
_entity_poly.pdbx_strand_id
1 'polypeptide(L)'
;MLSNKSKRFIENLRLYLMTSGKNEREISELVEELTNHLIESEKRGKNIEEIIDCTPAEYMASLKREMKTDYRSLVKNLPIFFLGVIAYFMMGPAIKGEFELNIVQVLGFPIIATIGLVIYVVFLQRAGKNQYSNKKLFFAGMMASASVMVLFILLMVVSGIFIEPFYKASTLANWIIVAICSFIFIFGALWAKAWFPIWIPAILFIPDFLFRFSNLTDETILVISFVSFILMFILIILSLVVTERKKPKVT
;
A
#
# COMPACT_ATOMS: atom_id res chain seq x y z
N MET A 1 -7.21 -31.27 -0.50
CA MET A 1 -7.34 -29.82 -0.77
C MET A 1 -8.26 -29.22 0.28
N LEU A 2 -8.01 -27.97 0.69
CA LEU A 2 -8.89 -27.26 1.62
C LEU A 2 -10.19 -26.81 0.96
N SER A 3 -11.26 -26.74 1.75
CA SER A 3 -12.48 -26.02 1.38
C SER A 3 -12.22 -24.52 1.15
N ASN A 4 -13.06 -23.87 0.36
CA ASN A 4 -12.99 -22.41 0.14
C ASN A 4 -13.09 -21.61 1.44
N LYS A 5 -13.80 -22.15 2.45
CA LYS A 5 -13.98 -21.51 3.74
C LYS A 5 -12.68 -21.52 4.56
N SER A 6 -12.05 -22.69 4.66
CA SER A 6 -10.76 -22.87 5.34
C SER A 6 -9.64 -22.10 4.66
N LYS A 7 -9.59 -22.09 3.32
CA LYS A 7 -8.63 -21.28 2.56
C LYS A 7 -8.76 -19.78 2.88
N ARG A 8 -9.99 -19.25 2.87
CA ARG A 8 -10.24 -17.83 3.18
C ARG A 8 -9.92 -17.49 4.63
N PHE A 9 -10.20 -18.41 5.56
CA PHE A 9 -9.80 -18.24 6.95
C PHE A 9 -8.28 -18.11 7.10
N ILE A 10 -7.51 -19.00 6.46
CA ILE A 10 -6.04 -18.96 6.46
C ILE A 10 -5.51 -17.65 5.84
N GLU A 11 -6.07 -17.22 4.70
CA GLU A 11 -5.68 -15.96 4.05
C GLU A 11 -5.93 -14.75 4.97
N ASN A 12 -7.07 -14.71 5.65
CA ASN A 12 -7.42 -13.65 6.58
C ASN A 12 -6.59 -13.69 7.88
N LEU A 13 -6.24 -14.89 8.37
CA LEU A 13 -5.33 -15.07 9.50
C LEU A 13 -3.97 -14.48 9.18
N ARG A 14 -3.41 -14.84 8.03
CA ARG A 14 -2.13 -14.33 7.54
C ARG A 14 -2.16 -12.80 7.45
N LEU A 15 -3.19 -12.23 6.83
CA LEU A 15 -3.37 -10.77 6.74
C LEU A 15 -3.42 -10.12 8.12
N TYR A 16 -4.20 -10.68 9.06
CA TYR A 16 -4.36 -10.14 10.40
C TYR A 16 -3.06 -10.16 11.22
N LEU A 17 -2.30 -11.26 11.15
CA LEU A 17 -1.03 -11.39 11.88
C LEU A 17 0.06 -10.49 11.29
N MET A 18 0.17 -10.43 9.96
CA MET A 18 1.11 -9.54 9.26
C MET A 18 0.88 -8.08 9.62
N THR A 19 -0.38 -7.64 9.53
CA THR A 19 -0.78 -6.25 9.82
C THR A 19 -0.73 -5.95 11.32
N SER A 20 -0.68 -6.97 12.17
CA SER A 20 -0.39 -6.86 13.60
C SER A 20 1.10 -6.80 13.92
N GLY A 21 1.97 -6.84 12.91
CA GLY A 21 3.42 -6.75 13.09
C GLY A 21 4.07 -8.02 13.62
N LYS A 22 3.42 -9.18 13.49
CA LYS A 22 4.00 -10.47 13.90
C LYS A 22 5.12 -10.89 12.95
N ASN A 23 6.02 -11.73 13.43
CA ASN A 23 7.18 -12.15 12.65
C ASN A 23 6.76 -12.98 11.42
N GLU A 24 7.21 -12.58 10.23
CA GLU A 24 6.83 -13.21 8.95
C GLU A 24 7.10 -14.73 8.90
N ARG A 25 8.22 -15.19 9.50
CA ARG A 25 8.58 -16.62 9.51
C ARG A 25 7.65 -17.41 10.42
N GLU A 26 7.45 -16.91 11.64
CA GLU A 26 6.53 -17.50 12.63
C GLU A 26 5.09 -17.56 12.08
N ILE A 27 4.64 -16.51 11.36
CA ILE A 27 3.36 -16.52 10.66
C ILE A 27 3.30 -17.65 9.62
N SER A 28 4.36 -17.82 8.83
CA SER A 28 4.39 -18.80 7.75
C SER A 28 4.38 -20.23 8.28
N GLU A 29 5.18 -20.51 9.31
CA GLU A 29 5.23 -21.79 10.01
C GLU A 29 3.86 -22.14 10.63
N LEU A 30 3.26 -21.18 11.37
CA LEU A 30 1.95 -21.36 11.97
C LEU A 30 0.84 -21.60 10.93
N VAL A 31 0.87 -20.84 9.82
CA VAL A 31 -0.11 -20.99 8.74
C VAL A 31 0.03 -22.34 8.04
N GLU A 32 1.26 -22.82 7.85
CA GLU A 32 1.53 -24.13 7.23
C GLU A 32 1.05 -25.28 8.13
N GLU A 33 1.39 -25.25 9.42
CA GLU A 33 0.94 -26.23 10.41
C GLU A 33 -0.59 -26.27 10.48
N LEU A 34 -1.23 -25.10 10.61
CA LEU A 34 -2.68 -25.00 10.66
C LEU A 34 -3.35 -25.47 9.37
N THR A 35 -2.74 -25.20 8.21
CA THR A 35 -3.21 -25.70 6.91
C THR A 35 -3.22 -27.22 6.88
N ASN A 36 -2.15 -27.88 7.37
CA ASN A 36 -2.07 -29.33 7.43
C ASN A 36 -3.14 -29.92 8.35
N HIS A 37 -3.32 -29.36 9.54
CA HIS A 37 -4.36 -29.79 10.49
C HIS A 37 -5.78 -29.65 9.93
N LEU A 38 -6.06 -28.57 9.20
CA LEU A 38 -7.35 -28.35 8.54
C LEU A 38 -7.58 -29.38 7.42
N ILE A 39 -6.56 -29.70 6.63
CA ILE A 39 -6.67 -30.74 5.58
C ILE A 39 -7.00 -32.10 6.19
N GLU A 40 -6.34 -32.49 7.28
CA GLU A 40 -6.61 -33.77 7.95
C GLU A 40 -7.99 -33.82 8.59
N SER A 41 -8.44 -32.72 9.18
CA SER A 41 -9.74 -32.63 9.84
C SER A 41 -10.88 -32.64 8.83
N GLU A 42 -10.76 -31.91 7.71
CA GLU A 42 -11.74 -31.92 6.62
C GLU A 42 -11.83 -33.30 5.95
N LYS A 43 -10.71 -34.05 5.83
CA LYS A 43 -10.73 -35.45 5.39
C LYS A 43 -11.56 -36.35 6.31
N ARG A 44 -11.67 -36.01 7.60
CA ARG A 44 -12.50 -36.71 8.59
C ARG A 44 -13.94 -36.17 8.66
N GLY A 45 -14.33 -35.29 7.73
CA GLY A 45 -15.66 -34.70 7.64
C GLY A 45 -15.92 -33.55 8.62
N LYS A 46 -14.90 -33.09 9.37
CA LYS A 46 -15.05 -31.95 10.28
C LYS A 46 -14.91 -30.63 9.53
N ASN A 47 -15.75 -29.67 9.87
CA ASN A 47 -15.66 -28.31 9.34
C ASN A 47 -14.77 -27.43 10.25
N ILE A 48 -14.28 -26.31 9.74
CA ILE A 48 -13.43 -25.38 10.49
C ILE A 48 -14.07 -24.91 11.80
N GLU A 49 -15.38 -24.63 11.81
CA GLU A 49 -16.09 -24.26 13.05
C GLU A 49 -16.09 -25.36 14.13
N GLU A 50 -15.89 -26.62 13.75
CA GLU A 50 -15.79 -27.74 14.70
C GLU A 50 -14.34 -27.99 15.14
N ILE A 51 -13.38 -27.29 14.55
CA ILE A 51 -11.95 -27.35 14.86
C ILE A 51 -11.57 -26.19 15.76
N ILE A 52 -12.07 -25.00 15.43
CA ILE A 52 -11.98 -23.82 16.28
C ILE A 52 -13.23 -23.76 17.15
N ASP A 53 -13.17 -24.32 18.36
CA ASP A 53 -14.25 -24.32 19.38
C ASP A 53 -14.65 -22.90 19.87
N CYS A 54 -14.39 -21.85 19.07
CA CYS A 54 -14.69 -20.45 19.31
C CYS A 54 -14.88 -19.72 17.98
N THR A 55 -15.22 -18.43 18.03
CA THR A 55 -15.36 -17.67 16.77
C THR A 55 -14.01 -17.49 16.07
N PRO A 56 -13.97 -17.40 14.72
CA PRO A 56 -12.74 -17.13 13.97
C PRO A 56 -11.95 -15.92 14.50
N ALA A 57 -12.66 -14.87 14.93
CA ALA A 57 -12.04 -13.65 15.45
C ALA A 57 -11.37 -13.85 16.81
N GLU A 58 -11.94 -14.69 17.68
CA GLU A 58 -11.37 -15.03 18.99
C GLU A 58 -10.14 -15.92 18.83
N TYR A 59 -10.23 -16.93 17.96
CA TYR A 59 -9.11 -17.81 17.64
C TYR A 59 -7.93 -17.03 17.05
N MET A 60 -8.16 -16.12 16.10
CA MET A 60 -7.10 -15.27 15.57
C MET A 60 -6.48 -14.37 16.65
N ALA A 61 -7.29 -13.91 17.60
CA ALA A 61 -6.82 -13.08 18.70
C ALA A 61 -6.04 -13.85 19.76
N SER A 62 -6.30 -15.15 20.01
CA SER A 62 -5.44 -15.98 20.87
C SER A 62 -4.09 -16.19 20.21
N LEU A 63 -4.04 -16.59 18.94
CA LEU A 63 -2.78 -16.78 18.21
C LEU A 63 -1.94 -15.50 18.20
N LYS A 64 -2.56 -14.33 17.93
CA LYS A 64 -1.87 -13.04 18.00
C LYS A 64 -1.25 -12.76 19.37
N ARG A 65 -1.89 -13.19 20.48
CA ARG A 65 -1.37 -12.94 21.83
C ARG A 65 -0.16 -13.81 22.16
N GLU A 66 -0.10 -15.01 21.61
CA GLU A 66 0.99 -15.96 21.83
C GLU A 66 2.25 -15.60 21.01
N MET A 67 2.08 -15.01 19.83
CA MET A 67 3.19 -14.64 18.95
C MET A 67 3.90 -13.35 19.39
N LYS A 68 5.21 -13.26 19.11
CA LYS A 68 5.98 -12.03 19.36
C LYS A 68 5.82 -11.02 18.22
N THR A 69 5.80 -9.74 18.57
CA THR A 69 5.75 -8.64 17.60
C THR A 69 7.18 -8.29 17.15
N ASP A 70 7.42 -8.23 15.85
CA ASP A 70 8.72 -7.91 15.25
C ASP A 70 8.89 -6.40 15.05
N TYR A 71 9.04 -5.68 16.16
CA TYR A 71 9.25 -4.22 16.14
C TYR A 71 10.50 -3.82 15.34
N ARG A 72 11.53 -4.67 15.31
CA ARG A 72 12.79 -4.38 14.62
C ARG A 72 12.57 -4.32 13.11
N SER A 73 11.84 -5.28 12.55
CA SER A 73 11.49 -5.28 11.12
C SER A 73 10.62 -4.07 10.77
N LEU A 74 9.62 -3.74 11.59
CA LEU A 74 8.75 -2.59 11.37
C LEU A 74 9.52 -1.27 11.34
N VAL A 75 10.36 -1.01 12.35
CA VAL A 75 11.14 0.23 12.44
C VAL A 75 12.15 0.34 11.30
N LYS A 76 12.73 -0.77 10.84
CA LYS A 76 13.65 -0.80 9.70
C LYS A 76 12.97 -0.35 8.39
N ASN A 77 11.68 -0.60 8.24
CA ASN A 77 10.94 -0.36 7.00
C ASN A 77 10.28 1.03 6.95
N LEU A 78 10.13 1.71 8.10
CA LEU A 78 9.54 3.05 8.17
C LEU A 78 10.32 4.13 7.39
N PRO A 79 11.66 4.22 7.49
CA PRO A 79 12.43 5.25 6.78
C PRO A 79 12.22 5.20 5.27
N ILE A 80 12.25 4.01 4.67
CA ILE A 80 12.07 3.87 3.22
C ILE A 80 10.63 4.16 2.78
N PHE A 81 9.65 3.86 3.63
CA PHE A 81 8.27 4.28 3.41
C PHE A 81 8.16 5.81 3.37
N PHE A 82 8.67 6.53 4.39
CA PHE A 82 8.61 7.99 4.41
C PHE A 82 9.39 8.64 3.27
N LEU A 83 10.58 8.12 2.94
CA LEU A 83 11.34 8.58 1.78
C LEU A 83 10.55 8.39 0.48
N GLY A 84 9.89 7.25 0.31
CA GLY A 84 9.02 6.99 -0.84
C GLY A 84 7.87 7.98 -0.92
N VAL A 85 7.17 8.23 0.19
CA VAL A 85 6.04 9.18 0.24
C VAL A 85 6.51 10.60 -0.11
N ILE A 86 7.61 11.06 0.50
CA ILE A 86 8.19 12.38 0.21
C ILE A 86 8.60 12.49 -1.26
N ALA A 87 9.27 11.46 -1.80
CA ALA A 87 9.65 11.43 -3.21
C ALA A 87 8.43 11.53 -4.14
N TYR A 88 7.32 10.86 -3.81
CA TYR A 88 6.08 10.96 -4.58
C TYR A 88 5.51 12.39 -4.62
N PHE A 89 5.52 13.10 -3.49
CA PHE A 89 5.00 14.47 -3.44
C PHE A 89 5.91 15.49 -4.11
N MET A 90 7.23 15.30 -4.01
CA MET A 90 8.19 16.24 -4.59
C MET A 90 8.34 16.08 -6.10
N MET A 91 8.24 14.85 -6.61
CA MET A 91 8.57 14.54 -8.01
C MET A 91 7.68 15.31 -9.01
N GLY A 92 6.36 15.31 -8.86
CA GLY A 92 5.43 15.96 -9.80
C GLY A 92 5.71 17.47 -9.98
N PRO A 93 5.66 18.28 -8.90
CA PRO A 93 5.97 19.71 -9.00
C PRO A 93 7.40 19.99 -9.47
N ALA A 94 8.37 19.16 -9.07
CA ALA A 94 9.76 19.30 -9.53
C ALA A 94 9.91 19.00 -11.03
N ILE A 95 9.16 18.03 -11.57
CA ILE A 95 9.10 17.79 -13.02
C ILE A 95 8.53 19.01 -13.71
N LYS A 96 7.44 19.63 -13.21
CA LYS A 96 6.87 20.85 -13.82
C LYS A 96 7.80 22.05 -13.75
N GLY A 97 8.73 22.08 -12.80
CA GLY A 97 9.63 23.21 -12.56
C GLY A 97 9.05 24.22 -11.56
N GLU A 98 7.96 23.86 -10.89
CA GLU A 98 7.19 24.71 -9.96
C GLU A 98 7.29 24.18 -8.53
N PHE A 99 8.40 23.52 -8.18
CA PHE A 99 8.56 22.99 -6.83
C PHE A 99 8.70 24.13 -5.82
N GLU A 100 7.76 24.17 -4.89
CA GLU A 100 7.73 25.11 -3.78
C GLU A 100 7.53 24.34 -2.47
N LEU A 101 8.06 24.90 -1.38
CA LEU A 101 7.89 24.36 -0.04
C LEU A 101 7.40 25.43 0.93
N ASN A 102 6.41 25.04 1.72
CA ASN A 102 5.95 25.77 2.89
C ASN A 102 6.01 24.91 4.16
N ILE A 103 5.88 25.56 5.32
CA ILE A 103 6.01 24.88 6.62
C ILE A 103 4.93 23.81 6.84
N VAL A 104 3.73 24.01 6.30
CA VAL A 104 2.62 23.05 6.41
C VAL A 104 2.87 21.79 5.59
N GLN A 105 3.50 21.88 4.42
CA GLN A 105 3.89 20.69 3.66
C GLN A 105 4.98 19.90 4.38
N VAL A 106 6.00 20.59 4.91
CA VAL A 106 7.13 19.96 5.62
C VAL A 106 6.66 19.16 6.84
N LEU A 107 5.76 19.73 7.64
CA LEU A 107 5.23 19.05 8.84
C LEU A 107 4.05 18.13 8.52
N GLY A 108 3.18 18.55 7.61
CA GLY A 108 1.94 17.88 7.31
C GLY A 108 2.12 16.59 6.53
N PHE A 109 3.08 16.50 5.59
CA PHE A 109 3.29 15.27 4.84
C PHE A 109 3.67 14.08 5.74
N PRO A 110 4.66 14.18 6.66
CA PRO A 110 4.94 13.11 7.62
C PRO A 110 3.73 12.76 8.51
N ILE A 111 2.99 13.77 8.99
CA ILE A 111 1.83 13.55 9.87
C ILE A 111 0.74 12.78 9.13
N ILE A 112 0.36 13.22 7.93
CA ILE A 112 -0.68 12.56 7.13
C ILE A 112 -0.21 11.20 6.64
N ALA A 113 1.07 11.03 6.30
CA ALA A 113 1.63 9.73 5.96
C ALA A 113 1.52 8.74 7.13
N THR A 114 1.81 9.17 8.36
CA THR A 114 1.61 8.35 9.58
C THR A 114 0.14 8.03 9.80
N ILE A 115 -0.75 9.01 9.70
CA ILE A 115 -2.20 8.80 9.85
C ILE A 115 -2.70 7.81 8.79
N GLY A 116 -2.27 7.97 7.54
CA GLY A 116 -2.62 7.07 6.44
C GLY A 116 -2.13 5.64 6.70
N LEU A 117 -0.90 5.48 7.16
CA LEU A 117 -0.37 4.18 7.56
C LEU A 117 -1.22 3.54 8.67
N VAL A 118 -1.60 4.30 9.70
CA VAL A 118 -2.48 3.83 10.79
C VAL A 118 -3.85 3.44 10.25
N ILE A 119 -4.46 4.24 9.37
CA ILE A 119 -5.74 3.92 8.71
C ILE A 119 -5.64 2.57 7.99
N TYR A 120 -4.60 2.36 7.17
CA TYR A 120 -4.42 1.10 6.45
C TYR A 120 -4.17 -0.09 7.39
N VAL A 121 -3.35 0.08 8.42
CA VAL A 121 -3.09 -0.98 9.41
C VAL A 121 -4.38 -1.38 10.13
N VAL A 122 -5.15 -0.41 10.65
CA VAL A 122 -6.41 -0.67 11.35
C VAL A 122 -7.45 -1.30 10.41
N PHE A 123 -7.55 -0.80 9.18
CA PHE A 123 -8.43 -1.36 8.16
C PHE A 123 -8.10 -2.83 7.90
N LEU A 124 -6.84 -3.15 7.57
CA LEU A 124 -6.44 -4.51 7.22
C LEU A 124 -6.53 -5.48 8.41
N GLN A 125 -6.19 -5.01 9.63
CA GLN A 125 -6.39 -5.80 10.84
C GLN A 125 -7.87 -6.13 11.05
N ARG A 126 -8.76 -5.13 10.90
CA ARG A 126 -10.20 -5.34 11.06
C ARG A 126 -10.78 -6.23 9.96
N ALA A 127 -10.26 -6.11 8.73
CA ALA A 127 -10.67 -6.93 7.60
C ALA A 127 -10.28 -8.41 7.80
N GLY A 128 -9.05 -8.67 8.23
CA GLY A 128 -8.58 -10.02 8.56
C GLY A 128 -9.34 -10.62 9.75
N LYS A 129 -9.38 -9.92 10.89
CA LYS A 129 -10.06 -10.39 12.11
C LYS A 129 -11.54 -10.72 11.87
N ASN A 130 -12.27 -9.86 11.16
CA ASN A 130 -13.70 -10.02 10.93
C ASN A 130 -14.02 -10.81 9.65
N GLN A 131 -13.04 -11.50 9.06
CA GLN A 131 -13.23 -12.36 7.90
C GLN A 131 -13.95 -11.66 6.74
N TYR A 132 -13.51 -10.45 6.35
CA TYR A 132 -14.18 -9.71 5.28
C TYR A 132 -14.22 -10.53 3.98
N SER A 133 -15.31 -10.38 3.22
CA SER A 133 -15.41 -10.96 1.88
C SER A 133 -14.65 -10.12 0.89
N ASN A 134 -14.27 -10.67 -0.27
CA ASN A 134 -13.53 -9.93 -1.30
C ASN A 134 -14.25 -8.62 -1.69
N LYS A 135 -15.58 -8.64 -1.79
CA LYS A 135 -16.40 -7.44 -2.04
C LYS A 135 -16.27 -6.43 -0.91
N LYS A 136 -16.44 -6.87 0.35
CA LYS A 136 -16.36 -5.99 1.52
C LYS A 136 -14.95 -5.42 1.72
N LEU A 137 -13.92 -6.23 1.48
CA LEU A 137 -12.52 -5.81 1.49
C LEU A 137 -12.26 -4.74 0.43
N PHE A 138 -12.75 -4.94 -0.79
CA PHE A 138 -12.63 -3.97 -1.88
C PHE A 138 -13.29 -2.63 -1.54
N PHE A 139 -14.58 -2.63 -1.17
CA PHE A 139 -15.29 -1.39 -0.83
C PHE A 139 -14.69 -0.68 0.39
N ALA A 140 -14.37 -1.41 1.45
CA ALA A 140 -13.73 -0.82 2.63
C ALA A 140 -12.31 -0.30 2.33
N GLY A 141 -11.56 -0.98 1.46
CA GLY A 141 -10.26 -0.53 0.98
C GLY A 141 -10.34 0.75 0.14
N MET A 142 -11.36 0.87 -0.71
CA MET A 142 -11.65 2.11 -1.42
C MET A 142 -11.96 3.26 -0.45
N MET A 143 -12.78 3.02 0.57
CA MET A 143 -13.09 4.04 1.59
C MET A 143 -11.85 4.46 2.39
N ALA A 144 -11.01 3.51 2.78
CA ALA A 144 -9.74 3.80 3.47
C ALA A 144 -8.82 4.65 2.58
N SER A 145 -8.68 4.28 1.31
CA SER A 145 -7.84 5.01 0.35
C SER A 145 -8.37 6.41 0.06
N ALA A 146 -9.69 6.54 -0.13
CA ALA A 146 -10.35 7.82 -0.33
C ALA A 146 -10.17 8.75 0.89
N SER A 147 -10.23 8.20 2.11
CA SER A 147 -9.99 8.98 3.34
C SER A 147 -8.58 9.56 3.37
N VAL A 148 -7.56 8.75 3.04
CA VAL A 148 -6.17 9.22 2.97
C VAL A 148 -5.99 10.24 1.84
N MET A 149 -6.61 10.02 0.68
CA MET A 149 -6.58 10.95 -0.44
C MET A 149 -7.17 12.32 -0.05
N VAL A 150 -8.34 12.33 0.60
CA VAL A 150 -8.97 13.57 1.07
C VAL A 150 -8.07 14.31 2.05
N LEU A 151 -7.40 13.61 2.97
CA LEU A 151 -6.45 14.25 3.89
C LEU A 151 -5.30 14.94 3.14
N PHE A 152 -4.71 14.28 2.14
CA PHE A 152 -3.66 14.89 1.33
C PHE A 152 -4.16 16.07 0.49
N ILE A 153 -5.36 15.97 -0.11
CA ILE A 153 -5.98 17.09 -0.83
C ILE A 153 -6.18 18.28 0.10
N LEU A 154 -6.73 18.06 1.30
CA LEU A 154 -6.93 19.11 2.29
C LEU A 154 -5.61 19.76 2.69
N LEU A 155 -4.55 18.98 2.91
CA LEU A 155 -3.21 19.54 3.15
C LEU A 155 -2.75 20.41 1.99
N MET A 156 -2.87 19.92 0.76
CA MET A 156 -2.41 20.66 -0.42
C MET A 156 -3.18 21.97 -0.59
N VAL A 157 -4.51 21.94 -0.46
CA VAL A 157 -5.39 23.13 -0.54
C VAL A 157 -5.07 24.13 0.57
N VAL A 158 -4.96 23.68 1.82
CA VAL A 158 -4.63 24.56 2.95
C VAL A 158 -3.25 25.18 2.76
N SER A 159 -2.28 24.37 2.32
CA SER A 159 -0.92 24.83 2.10
C SER A 159 -0.82 25.85 0.96
N GLY A 160 -1.57 25.67 -0.13
CA GLY A 160 -1.48 26.52 -1.31
C GLY A 160 -2.23 27.84 -1.19
N ILE A 161 -3.32 27.89 -0.40
CA ILE A 161 -4.16 29.08 -0.28
C ILE A 161 -3.75 29.97 0.90
N PHE A 162 -3.36 29.38 2.03
CA PHE A 162 -3.23 30.13 3.28
C PHE A 162 -1.79 30.45 3.70
N ILE A 163 -0.78 29.85 3.07
CA ILE A 163 0.61 29.96 3.54
C ILE A 163 1.56 30.18 2.37
N GLU A 164 2.34 31.25 2.48
CA GLU A 164 3.37 31.56 1.50
C GLU A 164 4.53 30.55 1.53
N PRO A 165 5.05 30.17 0.37
CA PRO A 165 6.21 29.30 0.27
C PRO A 165 7.47 30.02 0.74
N PHE A 166 8.22 29.41 1.65
CA PHE A 166 9.51 29.95 2.08
C PHE A 166 10.64 29.57 1.12
N TYR A 167 10.43 28.55 0.29
CA TYR A 167 11.39 28.09 -0.70
C TYR A 167 10.72 27.85 -2.04
N LYS A 168 11.32 28.40 -3.10
CA LYS A 168 10.98 28.14 -4.50
C LYS A 168 12.22 27.62 -5.20
N ALA A 169 12.12 26.45 -5.83
CA ALA A 169 13.26 25.84 -6.49
C ALA A 169 13.59 26.56 -7.81
N SER A 170 14.88 26.81 -8.04
CA SER A 170 15.37 27.20 -9.36
C SER A 170 15.25 26.03 -10.35
N THR A 171 15.36 26.30 -11.65
CA THR A 171 15.32 25.26 -12.69
C THR A 171 16.35 24.15 -12.45
N LEU A 172 17.56 24.51 -12.00
CA LEU A 172 18.61 23.54 -11.69
C LEU A 172 18.25 22.73 -10.43
N ALA A 173 17.74 23.38 -9.39
CA ALA A 173 17.31 22.70 -8.17
C ALA A 173 16.16 21.70 -8.43
N ASN A 174 15.21 22.05 -9.29
CA ASN A 174 14.14 21.14 -9.72
C ASN A 174 14.69 19.85 -10.34
N TRP A 175 15.67 19.94 -11.24
CA TRP A 175 16.29 18.76 -11.85
C TRP A 175 17.07 17.91 -10.85
N ILE A 176 17.73 18.53 -9.87
CA ILE A 176 18.37 17.81 -8.77
C ILE A 176 17.32 17.03 -7.95
N ILE A 177 16.19 17.65 -7.63
CA ILE A 177 15.10 17.01 -6.89
C ILE A 177 14.56 15.80 -7.68
N VAL A 178 14.30 15.97 -8.98
CA VAL A 178 13.85 14.87 -9.86
C VAL A 178 14.85 13.70 -9.86
N ALA A 179 16.16 14.00 -9.93
CA ALA A 179 17.21 12.99 -9.87
C ALA A 179 17.23 12.25 -8.52
N ILE A 180 17.10 12.97 -7.40
CA ILE A 180 17.04 12.39 -6.05
C ILE A 180 15.79 11.51 -5.89
N CYS A 181 14.62 11.99 -6.30
CA CYS A 181 13.38 11.21 -6.24
C CYS A 181 13.47 9.93 -7.09
N SER A 182 14.04 10.03 -8.29
CA SER A 182 14.30 8.86 -9.15
C SER A 182 15.22 7.85 -8.48
N PHE A 183 16.28 8.32 -7.84
CA PHE A 183 17.19 7.46 -7.08
C PHE A 183 16.49 6.77 -5.90
N ILE A 184 15.63 7.47 -5.17
CA ILE A 184 14.81 6.89 -4.08
C ILE A 184 13.91 5.77 -4.62
N PHE A 185 13.25 5.96 -5.77
CA PHE A 185 12.40 4.94 -6.38
C PHE A 185 13.19 3.70 -6.83
N ILE A 186 14.35 3.90 -7.46
CA ILE A 186 15.24 2.81 -7.88
C ILE A 186 15.75 2.05 -6.65
N PHE A 187 16.23 2.76 -5.63
CA PHE A 187 16.67 2.16 -4.37
C PHE A 187 15.53 1.39 -3.69
N GLY A 188 14.32 1.95 -3.66
CA GLY A 188 13.11 1.30 -3.18
C GLY A 188 12.78 0.01 -3.92
N ALA A 189 12.92 -0.01 -5.24
CA ALA A 189 12.71 -1.21 -6.05
C ALA A 189 13.75 -2.30 -5.77
N LEU A 190 15.03 -1.94 -5.64
CA LEU A 190 16.09 -2.87 -5.27
C LEU A 190 15.87 -3.46 -3.87
N TRP A 191 15.47 -2.61 -2.93
CA TRP A 191 15.23 -3.00 -1.55
C TRP A 191 13.99 -3.91 -1.41
N ALA A 192 12.90 -3.57 -2.09
CA ALA A 192 11.68 -4.36 -2.12
C ALA A 192 11.80 -5.61 -3.02
N LYS A 193 12.88 -5.73 -3.80
CA LYS A 193 13.07 -6.73 -4.86
C LYS A 193 11.85 -6.80 -5.80
N ALA A 194 11.26 -5.64 -6.07
CA ALA A 194 10.02 -5.51 -6.81
C ALA A 194 10.11 -4.31 -7.76
N TRP A 195 9.46 -4.41 -8.91
CA TRP A 195 9.49 -3.35 -9.93
C TRP A 195 8.44 -2.27 -9.71
N PHE A 196 7.42 -2.54 -8.88
CA PHE A 196 6.33 -1.61 -8.58
C PHE A 196 6.79 -0.19 -8.18
N PRO A 197 7.84 0.00 -7.35
CA PRO A 197 8.32 1.32 -6.98
C PRO A 197 8.90 2.15 -8.14
N ILE A 198 9.17 1.55 -9.31
CA ILE A 198 9.67 2.25 -10.50
C ILE A 198 8.53 2.52 -11.48
N TRP A 199 7.81 1.48 -11.91
CA TRP A 199 6.88 1.63 -13.03
C TRP A 199 5.59 2.38 -12.63
N ILE A 200 5.13 2.27 -11.37
CA ILE A 200 3.96 3.03 -10.89
C ILE A 200 4.23 4.54 -10.96
N PRO A 201 5.29 5.09 -10.31
CA PRO A 201 5.56 6.52 -10.44
C PRO A 201 5.89 6.93 -11.88
N ALA A 202 6.60 6.08 -12.64
CA ALA A 202 6.91 6.39 -14.04
C ALA A 202 5.65 6.64 -14.89
N ILE A 203 4.58 5.86 -14.71
CA ILE A 203 3.29 6.06 -15.41
C ILE A 203 2.54 7.27 -14.86
N LEU A 204 2.52 7.42 -13.54
CA LEU A 204 1.77 8.51 -12.90
C LEU A 204 2.32 9.89 -13.24
N PHE A 205 3.63 10.03 -13.45
CA PHE A 205 4.29 11.30 -13.74
C PHE A 205 4.43 11.63 -15.24
N ILE A 206 3.96 10.75 -16.14
CA ILE A 206 3.90 11.05 -17.59
C ILE A 206 3.21 12.39 -17.89
N PRO A 207 2.04 12.70 -17.31
CA PRO A 207 1.35 13.96 -17.59
C PRO A 207 2.17 15.18 -17.17
N ASP A 208 2.93 15.10 -16.08
CA ASP A 208 3.78 16.21 -15.61
C ASP A 208 4.96 16.46 -16.57
N PHE A 209 5.53 15.39 -17.13
CA PHE A 209 6.53 15.51 -18.20
C PHE A 209 5.94 16.16 -19.45
N LEU A 210 4.75 15.74 -19.88
CA LEU A 210 4.07 16.34 -21.02
C LEU A 210 3.74 17.81 -20.74
N PHE A 211 3.30 18.16 -19.54
CA PHE A 211 3.02 19.54 -19.16
C PHE A 211 4.23 20.46 -19.36
N ARG A 212 5.44 19.99 -19.01
CA ARG A 212 6.65 20.80 -19.17
C ARG A 212 7.20 20.85 -20.59
N PHE A 213 7.10 19.76 -21.35
CA PHE A 213 7.78 19.61 -22.63
C PHE A 213 6.87 19.72 -23.85
N SER A 214 5.56 19.77 -23.67
CA SER A 214 4.59 19.87 -24.75
C SER A 214 3.77 21.16 -24.65
N ASN A 215 3.45 21.75 -25.80
CA ASN A 215 2.54 22.90 -25.89
C ASN A 215 1.06 22.44 -25.88
N LEU A 216 0.75 21.35 -25.19
CA LEU A 216 -0.62 20.84 -25.10
C LEU A 216 -1.47 21.75 -24.21
N THR A 217 -2.75 21.84 -24.51
CA THR A 217 -3.69 22.57 -23.65
C THR A 217 -3.88 21.86 -22.31
N ASP A 218 -4.17 22.63 -21.25
CA ASP A 218 -4.42 22.10 -19.92
C ASP A 218 -5.52 21.02 -19.91
N GLU A 219 -6.56 21.20 -20.72
CA GLU A 219 -7.64 20.23 -20.90
C GLU A 219 -7.12 18.88 -21.40
N THR A 220 -6.22 18.90 -22.39
CA THR A 220 -5.62 17.69 -22.96
C THR A 220 -4.75 16.98 -21.91
N ILE A 221 -3.99 17.73 -21.12
CA ILE A 221 -3.13 17.19 -20.07
C ILE A 221 -3.97 16.56 -18.94
N LEU A 222 -5.11 17.15 -18.61
CA LEU A 222 -6.05 16.59 -17.64
C LEU A 222 -6.64 15.27 -18.13
N VAL A 223 -7.05 15.20 -19.41
CA VAL A 223 -7.50 13.93 -20.03
C VAL A 223 -6.39 12.88 -19.99
N ILE A 224 -5.15 13.24 -20.34
CA ILE A 224 -4.01 12.32 -20.28
C ILE A 224 -3.75 11.86 -18.85
N SER A 225 -3.87 12.75 -17.85
CA SER A 225 -3.73 12.39 -16.43
C SER A 225 -4.77 11.35 -16.00
N PHE A 226 -6.02 11.53 -16.42
CA PHE A 226 -7.10 10.59 -16.17
C PHE A 226 -6.85 9.23 -16.85
N VAL A 227 -6.41 9.24 -18.11
CA VAL A 227 -6.05 8.02 -18.86
C VAL A 227 -4.87 7.29 -18.22
N SER A 228 -3.82 8.00 -17.79
CA SER A 228 -2.67 7.41 -17.09
C SER A 228 -3.09 6.75 -15.77
N PHE A 229 -4.02 7.36 -15.02
CA PHE A 229 -4.56 6.78 -13.79
C PHE A 229 -5.36 5.49 -14.07
N ILE A 230 -6.21 5.47 -15.09
CA ILE A 230 -6.94 4.27 -15.52
C ILE A 230 -5.98 3.17 -15.98
N LEU A 231 -4.98 3.53 -16.78
CA LEU A 231 -3.97 2.61 -17.29
C LEU A 231 -3.21 1.93 -16.14
N MET A 232 -2.81 2.71 -15.13
CA MET A 232 -2.18 2.18 -13.93
C MET A 232 -3.09 1.14 -13.24
N PHE A 233 -4.39 1.43 -13.07
CA PHE A 233 -5.32 0.51 -12.44
C PHE A 233 -5.47 -0.80 -13.24
N ILE A 234 -5.55 -0.72 -14.57
CA ILE A 234 -5.59 -1.89 -15.46
C ILE A 234 -4.31 -2.73 -15.30
N LEU A 235 -3.14 -2.10 -15.30
CA LEU A 235 -1.85 -2.79 -15.15
C LEU A 235 -1.71 -3.47 -13.78
N ILE A 236 -2.18 -2.83 -12.70
CA ILE A 236 -2.22 -3.45 -11.38
C ILE A 236 -3.08 -4.71 -11.42
N ILE A 237 -4.30 -4.64 -11.96
CA ILE A 237 -5.19 -5.81 -12.08
C ILE A 237 -4.54 -6.92 -12.91
N LEU A 238 -3.97 -6.59 -14.08
CA LEU A 238 -3.28 -7.56 -14.92
C LEU A 238 -2.11 -8.22 -14.18
N SER A 239 -1.31 -7.44 -13.46
CA SER A 239 -0.18 -7.96 -12.68
C SER A 239 -0.63 -8.93 -11.58
N LEU A 240 -1.76 -8.65 -10.92
CA LEU A 240 -2.35 -9.53 -9.92
C LEU A 240 -2.87 -10.82 -10.56
N VAL A 241 -3.57 -10.73 -11.69
CA VAL A 241 -4.10 -11.91 -12.40
C VAL A 241 -2.96 -12.82 -12.88
N VAL A 242 -1.88 -12.24 -13.43
CA VAL A 242 -0.70 -13.01 -13.85
C VAL A 242 -0.03 -13.67 -12.65
N THR A 243 0.06 -12.99 -11.51
CA THR A 243 0.67 -13.53 -10.28
C THR A 243 -0.15 -14.68 -9.70
N GLU A 244 -1.48 -14.58 -9.68
CA GLU A 244 -2.35 -15.68 -9.27
C GLU A 244 -2.26 -16.90 -10.20
N ARG A 245 -2.10 -16.68 -11.51
CA ARG A 245 -1.90 -17.77 -12.48
C ARG A 245 -0.54 -18.48 -12.36
N LYS A 246 0.47 -17.80 -11.82
CA LYS A 246 1.83 -18.34 -11.62
C LYS A 246 2.01 -19.12 -10.32
N LYS A 247 1.09 -19.00 -9.35
CA LYS A 247 1.10 -19.87 -8.16
C LYS A 247 0.83 -21.31 -8.63
N PRO A 248 1.68 -22.29 -8.30
CA PRO A 248 1.36 -23.68 -8.61
C PRO A 248 0.00 -23.98 -7.96
N LYS A 249 -0.94 -24.50 -8.75
CA LYS A 249 -2.12 -25.15 -8.18
C LYS A 249 -1.56 -26.23 -7.28
N VAL A 250 -1.78 -26.12 -5.97
CA VAL A 250 -1.54 -27.22 -5.04
C VAL A 250 -2.58 -28.29 -5.40
N THR A 251 -2.24 -29.09 -6.41
CA THR A 251 -2.92 -30.33 -6.80
C THR A 251 -2.55 -31.43 -5.85
#